data_AF-A0A285BWU1-F1
#
_entry.id   AF-A0A285BWU1-F1
#
_cell.length_a   1.000
_cell.length_b   1.000
_cell.length_c   1.000
_cell.angle_alpha   90.00
_cell.angle_beta   90.00
_cell.angle_gamma   90.00
#
_symmetry.space_group_name_H-M   'P 1'
#
loop_
_entity.id
_entity.type
_entity.pdbx_description
1 polymer ?
#
loop_
_entity_poly.entity_id
_entity_poly.type
_entity_poly.pdbx_seq_one_letter_code
_entity_poly.pdbx_strand_id
1 'polypeptide(L)'
;MFAIIGGSGMTQLSCLEISRREIIRTPYGEPSGPLTFGKMKNEDIVFLARHGHGHTIPPHAINYRANLWALHSLQPSHVIAVAAVGGIRADLAPGRLMIPDQVIDYTYGRSFTFFEDKEQPVTHIDMTLPYSQYTRALLLQAAKNANEAVFDGGVYAATQGPRLETAAEINRLERDGADIVGMTGMPEAALARELNLNYASIAVVANYAAGRGTNVNGIPLKEIYAVLEQAMMGVRNILEHVVSCDGH
;
A
#
# COMPACT_ATOMS: atom_id res chain seq x y z
N MET A 1 11.07 3.76 14.93
CA MET A 1 11.43 3.70 13.48
C MET A 1 10.23 3.19 12.70
N PHE A 2 9.82 3.93 11.66
CA PHE A 2 8.73 3.55 10.76
C PHE A 2 9.27 2.98 9.45
N ALA A 3 8.54 2.02 8.88
CA ALA A 3 8.76 1.55 7.52
C ALA A 3 7.68 2.08 6.58
N ILE A 4 8.09 2.58 5.41
CA ILE A 4 7.19 3.09 4.37
C ILE A 4 7.40 2.31 3.08
N ILE A 5 6.32 1.77 2.51
CA ILE A 5 6.32 1.10 1.20
C ILE A 5 5.63 2.00 0.18
N GLY A 6 6.42 2.59 -0.73
CA GLY A 6 5.94 3.48 -1.78
C GLY A 6 5.46 2.74 -3.03
N GLY A 7 4.22 2.99 -3.46
CA GLY A 7 3.66 2.48 -4.72
C GLY A 7 3.90 3.40 -5.92
N SER A 8 3.05 3.28 -6.94
CA SER A 8 3.01 4.21 -8.08
C SER A 8 2.83 5.66 -7.60
N GLY A 9 3.58 6.59 -8.19
CA GLY A 9 3.61 7.99 -7.76
C GLY A 9 4.51 8.28 -6.55
N MET A 10 5.10 7.25 -5.93
CA MET A 10 5.97 7.39 -4.76
C MET A 10 7.18 6.45 -4.86
N THR A 11 8.02 6.64 -5.89
CA THR A 11 9.30 5.91 -6.03
C THR A 11 10.41 6.49 -5.15
N GLN A 12 10.19 7.70 -4.62
CA GLN A 12 11.04 8.39 -3.66
C GLN A 12 10.15 9.09 -2.63
N LEU A 13 10.63 9.17 -1.39
CA LEU A 13 10.00 9.95 -0.31
C LEU A 13 10.79 11.25 -0.17
N SER A 14 10.33 12.35 -0.79
CA SER A 14 11.17 13.57 -0.85
C SER A 14 11.24 14.36 0.46
N CYS A 15 10.39 14.07 1.45
CA CYS A 15 10.50 14.60 2.81
C CYS A 15 11.46 13.77 3.68
N LEU A 16 12.15 12.79 3.10
CA LEU A 16 13.15 11.97 3.77
C LEU A 16 14.55 12.59 3.61
N GLU A 17 15.18 12.93 4.72
CA GLU A 17 16.60 13.25 4.79
C GLU A 17 17.41 11.94 4.72
N ILE A 18 17.81 11.57 3.51
CA ILE A 18 18.45 10.27 3.24
C ILE A 18 19.84 10.22 3.89
N SER A 19 20.05 9.20 4.73
CA SER A 19 21.34 8.93 5.37
C SER A 19 22.13 7.83 4.65
N ARG A 20 21.46 6.76 4.21
CA ARG A 20 22.09 5.66 3.46
C ARG A 20 21.09 4.87 2.63
N ARG A 21 21.60 4.05 1.72
CA ARG A 21 20.84 3.01 1.02
C ARG A 21 21.54 1.68 1.23
N GLU A 22 20.77 0.63 1.50
CA GLU A 22 21.30 -0.67 1.85
C GLU A 22 20.47 -1.79 1.22
N ILE A 23 21.13 -2.82 0.69
CA ILE A 23 20.45 -4.02 0.20
C ILE A 23 20.39 -5.02 1.34
N ILE A 24 19.18 -5.38 1.76
CA ILE A 24 18.94 -6.39 2.79
C ILE A 24 18.69 -7.72 2.11
N ARG A 25 19.57 -8.69 2.37
CA ARG A 25 19.41 -10.07 1.87
C ARG A 25 18.29 -10.78 2.63
N THR A 26 17.49 -11.57 1.92
CA THR A 26 16.40 -12.33 2.53
C THR A 26 16.43 -13.80 2.12
N PRO A 27 15.84 -14.72 2.92
CA PRO A 27 15.66 -16.12 2.51
C PRO A 27 14.75 -16.28 1.28
N TYR A 28 14.02 -15.24 0.91
CA TYR A 28 12.99 -15.25 -0.15
C TYR A 28 13.48 -14.58 -1.44
N GLY A 29 14.79 -14.34 -1.57
CA GLY A 29 15.41 -13.64 -2.68
C GLY A 29 15.57 -12.14 -2.44
N GLU A 30 15.70 -11.38 -3.51
CA GLU A 30 15.95 -9.94 -3.43
C GLU A 30 14.64 -9.15 -3.25
N PRO A 31 14.64 -8.12 -2.39
CA PRO A 31 13.58 -7.11 -2.37
C PRO A 31 13.51 -6.35 -3.71
N SER A 32 12.45 -5.55 -3.89
CA SER A 32 12.24 -4.71 -5.08
C SER A 32 13.38 -3.71 -5.35
N GLY A 33 14.22 -3.44 -4.37
CA GLY A 33 15.41 -2.60 -4.49
C GLY A 33 16.05 -2.32 -3.13
N PRO A 34 17.10 -1.49 -3.09
CA PRO A 34 17.72 -1.06 -1.85
C PRO A 34 16.72 -0.33 -0.94
N LEU A 35 16.76 -0.65 0.35
CA LEU A 35 16.04 0.11 1.37
C LEU A 35 16.75 1.45 1.58
N THR A 36 15.98 2.52 1.60
CA THR A 36 16.48 3.89 1.81
C THR A 36 16.22 4.29 3.25
N PHE A 37 17.28 4.56 3.99
CA PHE A 37 17.21 4.99 5.38
C PHE A 37 17.38 6.50 5.46
N GLY A 38 16.69 7.12 6.40
CA GLY A 38 16.78 8.54 6.62
C GLY A 38 15.93 8.99 7.80
N LYS A 39 15.78 10.30 7.91
CA LYS A 39 14.92 10.91 8.92
C LYS A 39 13.80 11.71 8.27
N MET A 40 12.63 11.67 8.90
CA MET A 40 11.52 12.57 8.58
C MET A 40 11.18 13.29 9.88
N LYS A 41 11.46 14.60 9.93
CA LYS A 41 11.57 15.34 11.20
C LYS A 41 12.59 14.66 12.13
N ASN A 42 12.20 14.26 13.33
CA ASN A 42 13.08 13.62 14.31
C ASN A 42 13.02 12.09 14.31
N GLU A 43 12.14 11.49 13.48
CA GLU A 43 11.92 10.04 13.46
C GLU A 43 12.73 9.34 12.38
N ASP A 44 13.28 8.17 12.75
CA ASP A 44 13.96 7.29 11.81
C ASP A 44 12.94 6.58 10.91
N ILE A 45 13.21 6.65 9.60
CA ILE A 45 12.39 6.07 8.55
C ILE A 45 13.24 5.13 7.70
N VAL A 46 12.64 3.99 7.36
CA VAL A 46 13.10 3.13 6.26
C VAL A 46 12.06 3.11 5.15
N PHE A 47 12.49 3.37 3.93
CA PHE A 47 11.64 3.46 2.75
C PHE A 47 12.01 2.39 1.72
N LEU A 48 10.99 1.75 1.16
CA LEU A 48 11.11 0.78 0.07
C LEU A 48 10.16 1.14 -1.08
N ALA A 49 10.71 1.33 -2.29
CA ALA A 49 9.90 1.48 -3.49
C ALA A 49 9.39 0.11 -3.96
N ARG A 50 8.08 -0.13 -3.89
CA ARG A 50 7.45 -1.42 -4.17
C ARG A 50 7.74 -1.93 -5.58
N HIS A 51 7.79 -1.02 -6.56
CA HIS A 51 8.06 -1.32 -7.98
C HIS A 51 9.54 -1.15 -8.37
N GLY A 52 10.42 -1.00 -7.38
CA GLY A 52 11.80 -0.56 -7.58
C GLY A 52 11.89 0.93 -7.91
N HIS A 53 13.09 1.49 -7.81
CA HIS A 53 13.33 2.93 -8.00
C HIS A 53 12.93 3.43 -9.40
N GLY A 54 13.15 2.61 -10.43
CA GLY A 54 12.80 2.92 -11.81
C GLY A 54 11.34 2.59 -12.19
N HIS A 55 10.52 2.13 -11.25
CA HIS A 55 9.15 1.69 -11.50
C HIS A 55 9.04 0.59 -12.59
N THR A 56 9.94 -0.39 -12.55
CA THR A 56 10.08 -1.41 -13.61
C THR A 56 9.47 -2.77 -13.25
N ILE A 57 9.12 -3.00 -11.98
CA ILE A 57 8.60 -4.27 -11.50
C ILE A 57 7.07 -4.24 -11.51
N PRO A 58 6.37 -5.02 -12.36
CA PRO A 58 4.91 -5.04 -12.39
C PRO A 58 4.32 -5.75 -11.15
N PRO A 59 3.07 -5.44 -10.75
CA PRO A 59 2.45 -5.94 -9.50
C PRO A 59 2.54 -7.45 -9.24
N HIS A 60 2.38 -8.28 -10.28
CA HIS A 60 2.41 -9.73 -10.17
C HIS A 60 3.84 -10.31 -10.01
N ALA A 61 4.87 -9.52 -10.32
CA ALA A 61 6.28 -9.92 -10.23
C ALA A 61 6.99 -9.34 -8.99
N ILE A 62 6.29 -8.55 -8.17
CA ILE A 62 6.83 -8.00 -6.93
C ILE A 62 7.11 -9.15 -5.96
N ASN A 63 8.31 -9.17 -5.40
CA ASN A 63 8.68 -10.14 -4.37
C ASN A 63 8.21 -9.65 -2.99
N TYR A 64 6.90 -9.78 -2.72
CA TYR A 64 6.29 -9.30 -1.48
C TYR A 64 6.92 -9.94 -0.22
N ARG A 65 7.33 -11.21 -0.32
CA ARG A 65 8.00 -11.92 0.79
C ARG A 65 9.34 -11.30 1.12
N ALA A 66 10.20 -11.08 0.12
CA ALA A 66 11.49 -10.42 0.35
C ALA A 66 11.30 -8.99 0.85
N ASN A 67 10.34 -8.24 0.30
CA ASN A 67 10.05 -6.88 0.75
C ASN A 67 9.69 -6.83 2.24
N LEU A 68 8.71 -7.63 2.66
CA LEU A 68 8.27 -7.59 4.05
C LEU A 68 9.24 -8.26 5.00
N TRP A 69 9.95 -9.30 4.58
CA TRP A 69 11.00 -9.90 5.40
C TRP A 69 12.14 -8.92 5.67
N ALA A 70 12.60 -8.20 4.65
CA ALA A 70 13.64 -7.18 4.79
C ALA A 70 13.23 -6.05 5.74
N LEU A 71 11.96 -5.63 5.69
CA LEU A 71 11.44 -4.63 6.64
C LEU A 71 11.31 -5.23 8.04
N HIS A 72 10.75 -6.44 8.17
CA HIS A 72 10.60 -7.13 9.45
C HIS A 72 11.93 -7.34 10.18
N SER A 73 13.02 -7.67 9.46
CA SER A 73 14.33 -7.84 10.08
C SER A 73 14.87 -6.56 10.75
N LEU A 74 14.33 -5.40 10.39
CA LEU A 74 14.65 -4.11 10.99
C LEU A 74 13.74 -3.73 12.16
N GLN A 75 12.72 -4.55 12.46
CA GLN A 75 11.78 -4.40 13.58
C GLN A 75 11.12 -3.00 13.64
N PRO A 76 10.50 -2.53 12.55
CA PRO A 76 9.80 -1.24 12.57
C PRO A 76 8.58 -1.30 13.49
N SER A 77 8.26 -0.19 14.15
CA SER A 77 7.05 -0.09 14.97
C SER A 77 5.78 -0.17 14.12
N HIS A 78 5.82 0.39 12.91
CA HIS A 78 4.75 0.39 11.92
C HIS A 78 5.28 0.19 10.49
N VAL A 79 4.46 -0.45 9.66
CA VAL A 79 4.66 -0.50 8.20
C VAL A 79 3.50 0.20 7.52
N ILE A 80 3.77 1.28 6.81
CA ILE A 80 2.75 2.07 6.12
C ILE A 80 2.96 1.92 4.61
N ALA A 81 1.99 1.30 3.96
CA ALA A 81 1.94 1.19 2.51
C ALA A 81 1.22 2.39 1.90
N VAL A 82 1.67 2.82 0.73
CA VAL A 82 0.94 3.75 -0.13
C VAL A 82 0.59 3.03 -1.43
N ALA A 83 -0.69 3.04 -1.80
CA ALA A 83 -1.18 2.34 -2.99
C ALA A 83 -2.03 3.27 -3.87
N ALA A 84 -1.69 3.36 -5.15
CA ALA A 84 -2.54 3.99 -6.15
C ALA A 84 -3.69 3.03 -6.52
N VAL A 85 -4.93 3.53 -6.51
CA VAL A 85 -6.14 2.74 -6.73
C VAL A 85 -7.14 3.44 -7.64
N GLY A 86 -8.03 2.65 -8.23
CA GLY A 86 -9.24 3.14 -8.90
C GLY A 86 -10.43 3.20 -7.94
N GLY A 87 -11.17 4.30 -7.94
CA GLY A 87 -12.40 4.45 -7.14
C GLY A 87 -13.59 3.76 -7.80
N ILE A 88 -14.25 2.84 -7.08
CA ILE A 88 -15.48 2.17 -7.53
C ILE A 88 -16.70 2.98 -7.07
N ARG A 89 -16.71 3.38 -5.80
CA ARG A 89 -17.79 4.18 -5.20
C ARG A 89 -17.82 5.60 -5.77
N ALA A 90 -19.01 6.19 -5.90
CA ALA A 90 -19.19 7.47 -6.61
C ALA A 90 -18.54 8.69 -5.92
N ASP A 91 -18.37 8.66 -4.60
CA ASP A 91 -17.72 9.70 -3.78
C ASP A 91 -16.18 9.54 -3.71
N LEU A 92 -15.65 8.39 -4.13
CA LEU A 92 -14.22 8.11 -4.28
C LEU A 92 -13.73 8.61 -5.63
N ALA A 93 -13.79 9.92 -5.80
CA ALA A 93 -13.27 10.61 -6.98
C ALA A 93 -11.73 10.63 -7.00
N PRO A 94 -11.10 10.83 -8.19
CA PRO A 94 -9.66 11.06 -8.28
C PRO A 94 -9.18 12.16 -7.34
N GLY A 95 -8.07 11.94 -6.64
CA GLY A 95 -7.49 12.83 -5.63
C GLY A 95 -7.96 12.55 -4.20
N ARG A 96 -8.96 11.68 -4.00
CA ARG A 96 -9.39 11.27 -2.65
C ARG A 96 -8.39 10.30 -2.02
N LEU A 97 -8.30 10.39 -0.71
CA LEU A 97 -7.51 9.50 0.13
C LEU A 97 -8.44 8.63 0.97
N MET A 98 -8.03 7.39 1.22
CA MET A 98 -8.80 6.42 2.00
C MET A 98 -7.85 5.53 2.80
N ILE A 99 -8.26 5.17 4.01
CA ILE A 99 -7.55 4.22 4.85
C ILE A 99 -8.41 2.96 4.95
N PRO A 100 -8.25 1.98 4.03
CA PRO A 100 -9.08 0.78 4.03
C PRO A 100 -8.93 0.00 5.34
N ASP A 101 -10.00 -0.68 5.71
CA ASP A 101 -10.06 -1.62 6.85
C ASP A 101 -10.24 -3.07 6.39
N GLN A 102 -10.60 -3.28 5.13
CA GLN A 102 -10.86 -4.60 4.55
C GLN A 102 -10.22 -4.76 3.18
N VAL A 103 -10.00 -6.03 2.78
CA VAL A 103 -9.42 -6.39 1.50
C VAL A 103 -10.08 -7.67 0.97
N ILE A 104 -10.32 -7.73 -0.34
CA ILE A 104 -10.75 -8.93 -1.07
C ILE A 104 -9.66 -9.29 -2.06
N ASP A 105 -9.20 -10.54 -2.03
CA ASP A 105 -8.12 -11.04 -2.87
C ASP A 105 -8.64 -11.69 -4.16
N TYR A 106 -8.30 -11.10 -5.31
CA TYR A 106 -8.50 -11.66 -6.65
C TYR A 106 -7.16 -11.99 -7.34
N THR A 107 -6.06 -11.95 -6.59
CA THR A 107 -4.73 -12.27 -7.09
C THR A 107 -4.53 -13.78 -7.18
N TYR A 108 -3.55 -14.20 -7.98
CA TYR A 108 -3.23 -15.62 -8.15
C TYR A 108 -1.76 -15.83 -8.49
N GLY A 109 -1.21 -17.00 -8.16
CA GLY A 109 0.15 -17.41 -8.55
C GLY A 109 1.30 -16.61 -7.91
N ARG A 110 1.01 -15.63 -7.05
CA ARG A 110 2.01 -14.90 -6.26
C ARG A 110 2.43 -15.77 -5.07
N SER A 111 3.70 -15.74 -4.66
CA SER A 111 4.07 -16.37 -3.37
C SER A 111 3.43 -15.58 -2.23
N PHE A 112 2.51 -16.21 -1.50
CA PHE A 112 1.58 -15.54 -0.59
C PHE A 112 1.76 -15.92 0.90
N THR A 113 2.72 -16.79 1.23
CA THR A 113 2.99 -17.21 2.61
C THR A 113 4.49 -17.43 2.86
N PHE A 114 4.91 -17.24 4.11
CA PHE A 114 6.22 -17.64 4.62
C PHE A 114 6.24 -19.09 5.10
N PHE A 115 5.08 -19.70 5.34
CA PHE A 115 4.92 -21.06 5.85
C PHE A 115 4.80 -22.09 4.70
N GLU A 116 5.88 -22.27 3.93
CA GLU A 116 5.91 -23.21 2.79
C GLU A 116 6.46 -24.60 3.15
N ASP A 117 7.09 -24.75 4.33
CA ASP A 117 7.71 -26.01 4.75
C ASP A 117 6.65 -27.09 5.02
N LYS A 118 6.70 -28.16 4.23
CA LYS A 118 5.76 -29.28 4.29
C LYS A 118 6.04 -30.23 5.46
N GLU A 119 7.18 -30.08 6.12
CA GLU A 119 7.56 -30.85 7.30
C GLU A 119 7.14 -30.14 8.60
N GLN A 120 6.64 -28.91 8.53
CA GLN A 120 6.12 -28.15 9.66
C GLN A 120 4.59 -28.25 9.77
N PRO A 121 4.02 -28.09 10.98
CA PRO A 121 2.57 -27.93 11.13
C PRO A 121 2.04 -26.74 10.33
N VAL A 122 0.82 -26.88 9.81
CA VAL A 122 0.15 -25.81 9.05
C VAL A 122 -0.12 -24.61 9.96
N THR A 123 0.27 -23.41 9.50
CA THR A 123 -0.06 -22.15 10.15
C THR A 123 -1.29 -21.53 9.50
N HIS A 124 -2.28 -21.16 10.32
CA HIS A 124 -3.43 -20.37 9.90
C HIS A 124 -3.40 -19.01 10.62
N ILE A 125 -3.32 -17.92 9.86
CA ILE A 125 -3.44 -16.57 10.40
C ILE A 125 -4.88 -16.05 10.29
N ASP A 126 -5.29 -15.25 11.27
CA ASP A 126 -6.57 -14.56 11.25
C ASP A 126 -6.47 -13.24 10.45
N MET A 127 -7.29 -13.15 9.40
CA MET A 127 -7.42 -12.02 8.48
C MET A 127 -8.77 -11.29 8.62
N THR A 128 -9.55 -11.57 9.68
CA THR A 128 -10.80 -10.85 9.98
C THR A 128 -10.58 -9.32 9.96
N LEU A 129 -9.41 -8.89 10.45
CA LEU A 129 -8.92 -7.52 10.35
C LEU A 129 -7.55 -7.55 9.67
N PRO A 130 -7.47 -7.35 8.34
CA PRO A 130 -6.23 -7.50 7.58
C PRO A 130 -5.21 -6.39 7.86
N TYR A 131 -5.67 -5.24 8.35
CA TYR A 131 -4.83 -4.09 8.69
C TYR A 131 -4.82 -3.87 10.21
N SER A 132 -3.69 -3.40 10.74
CA SER A 132 -3.53 -3.05 12.16
C SER A 132 -4.44 -1.89 12.53
N GLN A 133 -5.37 -2.13 13.46
CA GLN A 133 -6.26 -1.08 13.97
C GLN A 133 -5.48 0.07 14.62
N TYR A 134 -4.36 -0.22 15.27
CA TYR A 134 -3.50 0.80 15.86
C TYR A 134 -2.88 1.70 14.79
N THR A 135 -2.24 1.11 13.76
CA THR A 135 -1.65 1.91 12.67
C THR A 135 -2.73 2.69 11.91
N ARG A 136 -3.91 2.10 11.67
CA ARG A 136 -5.03 2.83 11.05
C ARG A 136 -5.45 4.04 11.88
N ALA A 137 -5.66 3.88 13.18
CA ALA A 137 -6.03 4.96 14.08
C ALA A 137 -4.97 6.09 14.08
N LEU A 138 -3.69 5.73 14.11
CA LEU A 138 -2.59 6.67 14.01
C LEU A 138 -2.63 7.48 12.69
N LEU A 139 -2.85 6.81 11.56
CA LEU A 139 -2.95 7.48 10.26
C LEU A 139 -4.18 8.41 10.17
N LEU A 140 -5.33 8.00 10.70
CA LEU A 140 -6.54 8.82 10.74
C LEU A 140 -6.36 10.06 11.61
N GLN A 141 -5.72 9.90 12.77
CA GLN A 141 -5.40 11.03 13.65
C GLN A 141 -4.39 11.98 12.99
N ALA A 142 -3.38 11.43 12.31
CA ALA A 142 -2.42 12.22 11.55
C ALA A 142 -3.07 13.00 10.41
N ALA A 143 -4.02 12.39 9.68
CA ALA A 143 -4.80 13.08 8.65
C ALA A 143 -5.62 14.23 9.21
N LYS A 144 -6.28 14.02 10.35
CA LYS A 144 -7.01 15.08 11.06
C LYS A 144 -6.07 16.24 11.45
N ASN A 145 -4.89 15.94 11.98
CA ASN A 145 -3.91 16.95 12.39
C ASN A 145 -3.34 17.71 11.17
N ALA A 146 -3.17 17.02 10.04
CA ALA A 146 -2.75 17.61 8.78
C ALA A 146 -3.86 18.39 8.06
N ASN A 147 -5.09 18.38 8.56
CA ASN A 147 -6.29 18.91 7.90
C ASN A 147 -6.52 18.29 6.50
N GLU A 148 -6.19 17.00 6.36
CA GLU A 148 -6.36 16.22 5.14
C GLU A 148 -7.66 15.41 5.21
N ALA A 149 -8.48 15.51 4.16
CA ALA A 149 -9.73 14.75 4.08
C ALA A 149 -9.44 13.31 3.65
N VAL A 150 -9.73 12.35 4.54
CA VAL A 150 -9.57 10.91 4.29
C VAL A 150 -10.87 10.18 4.58
N PHE A 151 -11.17 9.15 3.78
CA PHE A 151 -12.22 8.19 4.12
C PHE A 151 -11.68 7.17 5.14
N ASP A 152 -12.38 7.01 6.26
CA ASP A 152 -12.11 5.96 7.24
C ASP A 152 -12.87 4.69 6.86
N GLY A 153 -12.11 3.66 6.47
CA GLY A 153 -12.65 2.34 6.17
C GLY A 153 -13.16 2.19 4.75
N GLY A 154 -13.39 0.92 4.41
CA GLY A 154 -13.87 0.39 3.15
C GLY A 154 -12.93 -0.64 2.54
N VAL A 155 -13.40 -1.27 1.47
CA VAL A 155 -12.92 -2.56 0.99
C VAL A 155 -12.06 -2.41 -0.26
N TYR A 156 -10.79 -2.85 -0.15
CA TYR A 156 -9.85 -2.89 -1.26
C TYR A 156 -9.98 -4.19 -2.06
N ALA A 157 -10.32 -4.14 -3.34
CA ALA A 157 -10.21 -5.29 -4.25
C ALA A 157 -8.79 -5.39 -4.83
N ALA A 158 -8.05 -6.43 -4.44
CA ALA A 158 -6.71 -6.71 -4.96
C ALA A 158 -6.77 -7.56 -6.23
N THR A 159 -6.54 -6.95 -7.39
CA THR A 159 -6.53 -7.62 -8.68
C THR A 159 -5.11 -7.96 -9.15
N GLN A 160 -5.00 -8.89 -10.10
CA GLN A 160 -3.70 -9.40 -10.52
C GLN A 160 -2.84 -8.38 -11.28
N GLY A 161 -3.45 -7.56 -12.14
CA GLY A 161 -2.72 -6.79 -13.15
C GLY A 161 -1.96 -7.67 -14.17
N PRO A 162 -1.16 -7.08 -15.08
CA PRO A 162 -0.89 -5.66 -15.21
C PRO A 162 -1.95 -4.91 -16.03
N ARG A 163 -2.89 -5.61 -16.66
CA ARG A 163 -4.03 -4.96 -17.31
C ARG A 163 -4.92 -4.29 -16.27
N LEU A 164 -5.55 -3.18 -16.65
CA LEU A 164 -6.69 -2.67 -15.91
C LEU A 164 -7.91 -3.58 -16.13
N GLU A 165 -8.89 -3.43 -15.26
CA GLU A 165 -10.12 -4.18 -15.24
C GLU A 165 -11.05 -3.75 -16.40
N THR A 166 -11.89 -4.67 -16.85
CA THR A 166 -13.05 -4.34 -17.67
C THR A 166 -14.15 -3.72 -16.81
N ALA A 167 -15.05 -2.95 -17.41
CA ALA A 167 -16.21 -2.41 -16.69
C ALA A 167 -17.10 -3.52 -16.08
N ALA A 168 -17.18 -4.69 -16.73
CA ALA A 168 -17.92 -5.84 -16.21
C ALA A 168 -17.27 -6.43 -14.95
N GLU A 169 -15.93 -6.48 -14.89
CA GLU A 169 -15.20 -6.88 -13.69
C GLU A 169 -15.43 -5.87 -12.57
N ILE A 170 -15.36 -4.56 -12.84
CA ILE A 170 -15.68 -3.53 -11.83
C ILE A 170 -17.12 -3.65 -11.31
N ASN A 171 -18.09 -3.89 -12.19
CA ASN A 171 -19.48 -4.16 -11.78
C ASN A 171 -19.61 -5.37 -10.85
N ARG A 172 -18.77 -6.39 -11.06
CA ARG A 172 -18.72 -7.53 -10.14
C ARG A 172 -18.08 -7.13 -8.81
N LEU A 173 -16.91 -6.47 -8.83
CA LEU A 173 -16.21 -6.06 -7.62
C LEU A 173 -17.08 -5.20 -6.71
N GLU A 174 -17.86 -4.27 -7.28
CA GLU A 174 -18.83 -3.46 -6.54
C GLU A 174 -19.90 -4.32 -5.84
N ARG A 175 -20.43 -5.35 -6.54
CA ARG A 175 -21.42 -6.29 -5.95
C ARG A 175 -20.81 -7.18 -4.88
N ASP A 176 -19.54 -7.51 -5.02
CA ASP A 176 -18.76 -8.25 -4.03
C ASP A 176 -18.39 -7.34 -2.82
N GLY A 177 -18.77 -6.05 -2.86
CA GLY A 177 -18.64 -5.09 -1.76
C GLY A 177 -17.38 -4.23 -1.81
N ALA A 178 -16.65 -4.21 -2.92
CA ALA A 178 -15.42 -3.42 -3.04
C ALA A 178 -15.71 -1.92 -3.27
N ASP A 179 -14.97 -1.06 -2.56
CA ASP A 179 -15.03 0.40 -2.70
C ASP A 179 -13.95 0.95 -3.65
N ILE A 180 -12.79 0.29 -3.67
CA ILE A 180 -11.63 0.64 -4.48
C ILE A 180 -11.01 -0.61 -5.10
N VAL A 181 -10.29 -0.45 -6.19
CA VAL A 181 -9.55 -1.51 -6.87
C VAL A 181 -8.10 -1.13 -7.05
N GLY A 182 -7.18 -2.05 -6.80
CA GLY A 182 -5.77 -1.88 -7.14
C GLY A 182 -5.04 -3.20 -7.12
N MET A 183 -3.73 -3.19 -7.33
CA MET A 183 -3.01 -4.45 -7.65
C MET A 183 -2.04 -4.93 -6.57
N THR A 184 -1.80 -4.16 -5.52
CA THR A 184 -0.69 -4.42 -4.57
C THR A 184 -1.10 -4.67 -3.12
N GLY A 185 -2.40 -4.61 -2.79
CA GLY A 185 -2.88 -4.87 -1.42
C GLY A 185 -2.70 -6.32 -0.94
N MET A 186 -2.66 -7.28 -1.85
CA MET A 186 -2.41 -8.70 -1.57
C MET A 186 -1.26 -9.24 -2.43
N PRO A 187 -0.42 -10.14 -1.92
CA PRO A 187 -0.45 -10.72 -0.57
C PRO A 187 0.24 -9.86 0.50
N GLU A 188 0.53 -8.58 0.24
CA GLU A 188 1.26 -7.70 1.17
C GLU A 188 0.61 -7.64 2.57
N ALA A 189 -0.71 -7.47 2.66
CA ALA A 189 -1.41 -7.44 3.95
C ALA A 189 -1.32 -8.78 4.70
N ALA A 190 -1.53 -9.90 4.01
CA ALA A 190 -1.46 -11.23 4.61
C ALA A 190 -0.04 -11.56 5.13
N LEU A 191 0.98 -11.30 4.33
CA LEU A 191 2.38 -11.51 4.72
C LEU A 191 2.78 -10.62 5.90
N ALA A 192 2.27 -9.38 5.96
CA ALA A 192 2.52 -8.51 7.10
C ALA A 192 1.93 -9.09 8.40
N ARG A 193 0.74 -9.68 8.30
CA ARG A 193 0.08 -10.36 9.43
C ARG A 193 0.83 -11.62 9.86
N GLU A 194 1.34 -12.42 8.92
CA GLU A 194 2.20 -13.58 9.24
C GLU A 194 3.46 -13.18 10.03
N LEU A 195 4.00 -11.99 9.77
CA LEU A 195 5.16 -11.42 10.48
C LEU A 195 4.79 -10.59 11.71
N ASN A 196 3.51 -10.54 12.10
CA ASN A 196 3.00 -9.69 13.20
C ASN A 196 3.38 -8.20 13.07
N LEU A 197 3.48 -7.69 11.85
CA LEU A 197 3.77 -6.28 11.60
C LEU A 197 2.52 -5.43 11.78
N ASN A 198 2.68 -4.25 12.38
CA ASN A 198 1.67 -3.21 12.47
C ASN A 198 1.46 -2.52 11.11
N TYR A 199 0.83 -3.24 10.18
CA TYR A 199 0.66 -2.81 8.79
C TYR A 199 -0.66 -2.11 8.53
N ALA A 200 -0.62 -0.98 7.82
CA ALA A 200 -1.79 -0.33 7.25
C ALA A 200 -1.46 0.31 5.89
N SER A 201 -2.48 0.63 5.10
CA SER A 201 -2.34 1.23 3.78
C SER A 201 -3.04 2.59 3.71
N ILE A 202 -2.43 3.54 3.02
CA ILE A 202 -3.06 4.75 2.51
C ILE A 202 -3.35 4.50 1.03
N ALA A 203 -4.64 4.40 0.69
CA ALA A 203 -5.09 4.29 -0.68
C ALA A 203 -5.29 5.70 -1.28
N VAL A 204 -4.64 5.93 -2.42
CA VAL A 204 -4.72 7.17 -3.19
C VAL A 204 -5.54 6.90 -4.43
N VAL A 205 -6.75 7.47 -4.49
CA VAL A 205 -7.63 7.30 -5.64
C VAL A 205 -7.07 8.10 -6.81
N ALA A 206 -6.45 7.42 -7.77
CA ALA A 206 -5.77 8.05 -8.90
C ALA A 206 -6.71 8.31 -10.07
N ASN A 207 -7.75 7.49 -10.19
CA ASN A 207 -8.74 7.53 -11.27
C ASN A 207 -10.06 6.91 -10.79
N TYR A 208 -11.14 7.15 -11.51
CA TYR A 208 -12.31 6.27 -11.42
C TYR A 208 -11.97 4.89 -11.99
N ALA A 209 -12.48 3.83 -11.38
CA ALA A 209 -12.38 2.49 -11.93
C ALA A 209 -13.05 2.40 -13.32
N ALA A 210 -12.72 1.37 -14.10
CA ALA A 210 -13.25 1.21 -15.45
C ALA A 210 -14.79 1.20 -15.45
N GLY A 211 -15.41 2.04 -16.29
CA GLY A 211 -16.87 2.15 -16.33
C GLY A 211 -17.49 2.96 -15.17
N ARG A 212 -16.69 3.72 -14.41
CA ARG A 212 -17.16 4.61 -13.34
C ARG A 212 -16.85 6.07 -13.67
N GLY A 213 -17.66 6.98 -13.14
CA GLY A 213 -17.48 8.44 -13.27
C GLY A 213 -17.18 8.87 -14.71
N THR A 214 -16.13 9.65 -14.89
CA THR A 214 -15.67 10.12 -16.21
C THR A 214 -15.01 9.03 -17.07
N ASN A 215 -14.70 7.86 -16.49
CA ASN A 215 -13.98 6.77 -17.16
C ASN A 215 -14.94 5.73 -17.77
N VAL A 216 -16.13 6.16 -18.18
CA VAL A 216 -17.13 5.33 -18.86
C VAL A 216 -16.62 4.71 -20.16
N ASN A 217 -15.76 5.41 -20.89
CA ASN A 217 -15.25 4.98 -22.21
C ASN A 217 -13.75 4.64 -22.21
N GLY A 218 -13.12 4.54 -21.04
CA GLY A 218 -11.69 4.26 -20.91
C GLY A 218 -11.02 5.16 -19.88
N ILE A 219 -9.87 4.69 -19.38
CA ILE A 219 -9.10 5.40 -18.36
C ILE A 219 -7.96 6.18 -19.05
N PRO A 220 -7.91 7.51 -18.94
CA PRO A 220 -6.85 8.32 -19.53
C PRO A 220 -5.56 8.18 -18.69
N LEU A 221 -4.71 7.20 -19.03
CA LEU A 221 -3.51 6.87 -18.25
C LEU A 221 -2.56 8.06 -18.00
N LYS A 222 -2.53 9.05 -18.89
CA LYS A 222 -1.70 10.26 -18.72
C LYS A 222 -2.19 11.14 -17.56
N GLU A 223 -3.49 11.17 -17.30
CA GLU A 223 -4.09 11.99 -16.25
C GLU A 223 -3.90 11.38 -14.85
N ILE A 224 -3.75 10.05 -14.77
CA ILE A 224 -3.45 9.32 -13.53
C ILE A 224 -2.22 9.91 -12.84
N TYR A 225 -1.14 10.18 -13.59
CA TYR A 225 0.11 10.67 -13.01
C TYR A 225 -0.04 12.08 -12.41
N ALA A 226 -0.78 12.96 -13.07
CA ALA A 226 -1.02 14.31 -12.58
C ALA A 226 -1.86 14.30 -11.29
N VAL A 227 -2.90 13.46 -11.24
CA VAL A 227 -3.70 13.26 -10.02
C VAL A 227 -2.84 12.71 -8.89
N LEU A 228 -2.01 11.70 -9.18
CA LEU A 228 -1.12 11.12 -8.18
C LEU A 228 -0.14 12.15 -7.63
N GLU A 229 0.51 12.94 -8.47
CA GLU A 229 1.45 13.97 -8.04
C GLU A 229 0.79 14.94 -7.05
N GLN A 230 -0.42 15.41 -7.36
CA GLN A 230 -1.16 16.30 -6.48
C GLN A 230 -1.59 15.61 -5.17
N ALA A 231 -2.16 14.41 -5.26
CA ALA A 231 -2.66 13.67 -4.11
C ALA A 231 -1.53 13.19 -3.17
N MET A 232 -0.31 12.99 -3.68
CA MET A 232 0.85 12.62 -2.88
C MET A 232 1.27 13.73 -1.91
N MET A 233 0.89 14.99 -2.14
CA MET A 233 1.09 16.05 -1.14
C MET A 233 0.31 15.73 0.15
N GLY A 234 -0.96 15.33 0.03
CA GLY A 234 -1.77 14.93 1.18
C GLY A 234 -1.21 13.71 1.90
N VAL A 235 -0.72 12.71 1.15
CA VAL A 235 -0.04 11.54 1.74
C VAL A 235 1.19 11.97 2.54
N ARG A 236 2.03 12.87 2.01
CA ARG A 236 3.21 13.37 2.72
C ARG A 236 2.84 14.13 3.98
N ASN A 237 1.83 15.00 3.90
CA ASN A 237 1.32 15.73 5.06
C ASN A 237 0.87 14.77 6.17
N ILE A 238 0.15 13.70 5.81
CA ILE A 238 -0.24 12.63 6.76
C ILE A 238 1.01 11.98 7.36
N LEU A 239 1.94 11.50 6.53
CA LEU A 239 3.15 10.80 7.00
C LEU A 239 4.01 11.66 7.93
N GLU A 240 4.16 12.95 7.65
CA GLU A 240 4.86 13.89 8.52
C GLU A 240 4.17 14.10 9.87
N HIS A 241 2.85 13.94 9.95
CA HIS A 241 2.10 14.02 11.21
C HIS A 241 2.07 12.69 11.96
N VAL A 242 2.09 11.55 11.27
CA VAL A 242 2.19 10.21 11.88
C VAL A 242 3.39 10.14 12.81
N VAL A 243 4.56 10.56 12.32
CA VAL A 243 5.81 10.58 13.09
C VAL A 243 5.81 11.58 14.26
N SER A 244 4.85 12.52 14.29
CA SER A 244 4.68 13.46 15.40
C SER A 244 3.61 13.01 16.40
N CYS A 245 2.74 12.06 16.03
CA CYS A 245 1.64 11.59 16.87
C CYS A 245 1.99 10.35 17.71
N ASP A 246 2.96 9.55 17.28
CA ASP A 246 3.42 8.34 17.98
C ASP A 246 4.37 8.66 19.15
N GLY A 247 4.12 9.79 19.83
CA GLY A 247 4.93 10.26 20.96
C GLY A 247 4.84 9.31 22.15
N HIS A 248 5.74 8.34 22.18
CA HIS A 248 6.42 7.92 23.40
C HIS A 248 7.49 8.95 23.77
#